data_AF-M1AM72-F1
#
_entry.id   AF-M1AM72-F1
#
_cell.length_a   1.000
_cell.length_b   1.000
_cell.length_c   1.000
_cell.angle_alpha   90.00
_cell.angle_beta   90.00
_cell.angle_gamma   90.00
#
_symmetry.space_group_name_H-M   'P 1'
#
loop_
_entity.id
_entity.type
_entity.pdbx_description
1 polymer ?
#
loop_
_entity_poly.entity_id
_entity_poly.type
_entity_poly.pdbx_seq_one_letter_code
_entity_poly.pdbx_strand_id
1 'polypeptide(L)'
;MEGGRNASWWMVDIGPDHQLMCNYYTLRQDGSRAFIRRWNFQGSLDGKNWTNLRVHENDQTICKPGQFASWPITGSNALLPFRFFRVLMTGPTTDDTNPWNCCICFLELYGYFR
;
A
#
# COMPACT_ATOMS: atom_id res chain seq x y z
N MET A 1 -7.64 0.68 -14.07
CA MET A 1 -6.75 1.69 -14.66
C MET A 1 -6.82 2.94 -13.82
N GLU A 2 -5.70 3.57 -13.54
CA GLU A 2 -5.65 4.87 -12.84
C GLU A 2 -5.02 5.90 -13.80
N GLY A 3 -5.70 7.03 -14.02
CA GLY A 3 -5.25 8.03 -14.99
C GLY A 3 -5.01 7.48 -16.41
N GLY A 4 -5.75 6.43 -16.82
CA GLY A 4 -5.59 5.78 -18.13
C GLY A 4 -4.45 4.77 -18.24
N ARG A 5 -3.75 4.44 -17.14
CA ARG A 5 -2.68 3.43 -17.11
C ARG A 5 -3.14 2.15 -16.40
N ASN A 6 -2.61 1.00 -16.80
CA ASN A 6 -2.77 -0.23 -16.04
C ASN A 6 -2.15 -0.02 -14.66
N ALA A 7 -2.96 -0.23 -13.64
CA ALA A 7 -2.59 -0.09 -12.24
C ALA A 7 -3.51 -1.02 -11.45
N SER A 8 -2.90 -1.88 -10.66
CA SER A 8 -3.58 -2.71 -9.68
C SER A 8 -3.41 -2.10 -8.31
N TRP A 9 -4.43 -2.27 -7.48
CA TRP A 9 -4.44 -1.76 -6.13
C TRP A 9 -5.19 -2.71 -5.23
N TRP A 10 -4.88 -2.60 -3.94
CA TRP A 10 -5.65 -3.21 -2.88
C TRP A 10 -6.05 -2.11 -1.90
N MET A 11 -7.31 -2.05 -1.51
CA MET A 11 -7.88 -0.98 -0.67
C MET A 11 -8.68 -1.57 0.48
N VAL A 12 -8.59 -0.90 1.63
CA VAL A 12 -9.48 -1.11 2.77
C VAL A 12 -10.17 0.19 3.16
N ASP A 13 -11.45 0.06 3.49
CA ASP A 13 -12.24 1.04 4.24
C ASP A 13 -12.32 0.54 5.69
N ILE A 14 -11.79 1.31 6.65
CA ILE A 14 -11.82 0.93 8.08
C ILE A 14 -13.14 1.31 8.78
N GLY A 15 -14.10 1.86 8.04
CA GLY A 15 -15.46 2.14 8.50
C GLY A 15 -15.78 3.63 8.64
N PRO A 16 -17.07 4.02 8.55
CA PRO A 16 -17.49 5.41 8.48
C PRO A 16 -17.17 6.26 9.71
N ASP A 17 -17.17 5.64 10.89
CA ASP A 17 -16.92 6.33 12.16
C ASP A 17 -15.47 6.18 12.63
N HIS A 18 -14.62 5.53 11.82
CA HIS A 18 -13.24 5.25 12.18
C HIS A 18 -12.25 6.04 11.33
N GLN A 19 -11.22 6.53 12.00
CA GLN A 19 -10.06 7.10 11.35
C GLN A 19 -8.77 6.65 12.02
N LEU A 20 -7.73 6.46 11.21
CA LEU A 20 -6.41 6.08 11.66
C LEU A 20 -5.41 7.16 11.27
N MET A 21 -4.73 7.74 12.26
CA MET A 21 -3.47 8.43 12.06
C MET A 21 -2.37 7.38 11.96
N CYS A 22 -2.14 6.91 10.73
CA CYS A 22 -1.25 5.79 10.45
C CYS A 22 0.21 6.23 10.55
N ASN A 23 0.99 5.56 11.40
CA ASN A 23 2.41 5.86 11.61
C ASN A 23 3.35 4.72 11.19
N TYR A 24 2.80 3.53 10.90
CA TYR A 24 3.53 2.38 10.40
C TYR A 24 2.59 1.47 9.61
N TYR A 25 3.13 0.71 8.66
CA TYR A 25 2.36 -0.34 7.99
C TYR A 25 3.25 -1.54 7.65
N THR A 26 2.64 -2.72 7.55
CA THR A 26 3.28 -3.96 7.09
C THR A 26 2.60 -4.45 5.82
N LEU A 27 3.38 -4.93 4.85
CA LEU A 27 2.89 -5.77 3.76
C LEU A 27 3.51 -7.15 3.85
N ARG A 28 2.70 -8.18 3.56
CA ARG A 28 3.18 -9.52 3.31
C ARG A 28 2.84 -9.96 1.90
N GLN A 29 3.87 -10.37 1.18
CA GLN A 29 3.71 -10.97 -0.13
C GLN A 29 3.21 -12.41 0.01
N ASP A 30 2.42 -12.86 -0.96
CA ASP A 30 1.91 -14.23 -0.99
C ASP A 30 3.01 -15.27 -1.30
N GLY A 31 2.63 -16.49 -1.72
CA GLY A 31 3.60 -17.54 -2.09
C GLY A 31 4.20 -17.39 -3.50
N SER A 32 3.81 -16.38 -4.28
CA SER A 32 4.24 -16.21 -5.67
C SER A 32 5.66 -15.64 -5.79
N ARG A 33 6.13 -15.41 -7.03
CA ARG A 33 7.40 -14.74 -7.34
C ARG A 33 7.19 -13.35 -7.98
N ALA A 34 5.95 -12.83 -7.96
CA ALA A 34 5.58 -11.53 -8.52
C ALA A 34 5.78 -10.43 -7.47
N PHE A 35 7.03 -10.08 -7.19
CA PHE A 35 7.37 -9.09 -6.17
C PHE A 35 7.07 -7.67 -6.66
N ILE A 36 6.30 -6.92 -5.88
CA ILE A 36 6.10 -5.48 -6.13
C ILE A 36 7.42 -4.72 -5.91
N ARG A 37 7.69 -3.74 -6.78
CA ARG A 37 8.89 -2.89 -6.73
C ARG A 37 8.57 -1.40 -6.66
N ARG A 38 7.44 -1.00 -7.22
CA ARG A 38 7.01 0.41 -7.26
C ARG A 38 5.56 0.51 -6.84
N TRP A 39 5.32 1.15 -5.71
CA TRP A 39 3.98 1.36 -5.19
C TRP A 39 3.90 2.58 -4.29
N ASN A 40 2.70 3.13 -4.18
CA ASN A 40 2.37 4.15 -3.20
C ASN A 40 1.46 3.53 -2.14
N PHE A 41 1.81 3.74 -0.88
CA PHE A 41 0.87 3.57 0.23
C PHE A 41 0.17 4.90 0.46
N GLN A 42 -1.16 4.90 0.37
CA GLN A 42 -1.96 6.11 0.35
C GLN A 42 -3.11 6.05 1.37
N GLY A 43 -3.47 7.21 1.89
CA GLY A 43 -4.62 7.43 2.74
C GLY A 43 -5.65 8.35 2.06
N SER A 44 -6.93 8.18 2.39
CA SER A 44 -8.01 9.06 1.95
C SER A 44 -9.12 9.15 3.01
N LEU A 45 -9.79 10.31 3.07
CA LEU A 45 -10.97 10.52 3.90
C LEU A 45 -12.27 10.14 3.18
N ASP A 46 -12.29 10.22 1.85
CA ASP A 46 -13.49 10.13 1.02
C ASP A 46 -13.43 9.02 -0.05
N GLY A 47 -12.29 8.32 -0.15
CA GLY A 47 -12.02 7.30 -1.16
C GLY A 47 -11.79 7.87 -2.57
N LYS A 48 -11.78 9.20 -2.72
CA LYS A 48 -11.66 9.91 -4.02
C LYS A 48 -10.37 10.72 -4.09
N ASN A 49 -10.06 11.47 -3.05
CA ASN A 49 -8.85 12.28 -2.92
C ASN A 49 -7.83 11.52 -2.09
N TRP A 50 -6.68 11.20 -2.68
CA TRP A 50 -5.67 10.33 -2.08
C TRP A 50 -4.40 11.12 -1.75
N THR A 51 -3.89 10.91 -0.54
CA THR A 51 -2.61 11.47 -0.07
C THR A 51 -1.56 10.37 -0.02
N ASN A 52 -0.38 10.63 -0.61
CA ASN A 52 0.78 9.73 -0.48
C ASN A 52 1.30 9.76 0.96
N LEU A 53 1.17 8.63 1.65
CA LEU A 53 1.76 8.40 2.97
C LEU A 53 3.19 7.89 2.84
N ARG A 54 3.43 7.03 1.85
CA ARG A 54 4.77 6.57 1.49
C ARG A 54 4.85 6.22 0.01
N VAL A 55 5.97 6.59 -0.62
CA VAL A 55 6.28 6.31 -2.03
C VAL A 55 7.45 5.34 -2.06
N HIS A 56 7.30 4.23 -2.78
CA HIS A 56 8.34 3.22 -2.97
C HIS A 56 8.79 3.23 -4.42
N GLU A 57 10.07 3.54 -4.63
CA GLU A 57 10.71 3.50 -5.94
C GLU A 57 11.76 2.39 -5.95
N ASN A 58 11.49 1.32 -6.70
CA ASN A 58 12.36 0.15 -6.82
C ASN A 58 12.73 -0.48 -5.46
N ASP A 59 11.74 -0.63 -4.58
CA ASP A 59 11.95 -1.22 -3.25
C ASP A 59 12.18 -2.75 -3.36
N GLN A 60 13.30 -3.20 -2.80
CA GLN A 60 13.76 -4.59 -2.82
C GLN A 60 13.75 -5.23 -1.42
N THR A 61 12.99 -4.69 -0.48
CA THR A 61 12.92 -5.20 0.90
C THR A 61 12.28 -6.60 0.94
N ILE A 62 11.20 -6.80 0.18
CA ILE A 62 10.53 -8.09 0.02
C ILE A 62 11.08 -8.79 -1.22
N CYS A 63 11.82 -9.89 -1.04
CA CYS A 63 12.48 -10.64 -2.11
C CYS A 63 12.32 -12.16 -1.99
N LYS A 64 11.51 -12.64 -1.05
CA LYS A 64 11.25 -14.06 -0.85
C LYS A 64 9.75 -14.33 -0.76
N PRO A 65 9.26 -15.47 -1.30
CA PRO A 65 7.87 -15.89 -1.13
C PRO A 65 7.45 -15.87 0.35
N GLY A 66 6.29 -15.29 0.64
CA GLY A 66 5.72 -15.23 1.98
C GLY A 66 6.39 -14.24 2.93
N GLN A 67 7.42 -13.49 2.48
CA GLN A 67 8.11 -12.50 3.28
C GLN A 67 7.22 -11.30 3.54
N PHE A 68 7.35 -10.73 4.74
CA PHE A 68 6.77 -9.45 5.10
C PHE A 68 7.86 -8.42 5.34
N ALA A 69 7.50 -7.16 5.17
CA ALA A 69 8.30 -6.02 5.56
C ALA A 69 7.38 -4.92 6.07
N SER A 70 7.94 -4.05 6.90
CA SER A 70 7.20 -2.99 7.56
C SER A 70 7.94 -1.68 7.39
N TRP A 71 7.19 -0.58 7.24
CA TRP A 71 7.77 0.73 6.98
C TRP A 71 7.10 1.82 7.81
N PRO A 72 7.89 2.79 8.33
CA PRO A 72 7.34 3.95 9.02
C PRO A 72 6.69 4.92 8.03
N ILE A 73 5.67 5.62 8.51
CA ILE A 73 5.11 6.80 7.85
C ILE A 73 5.68 8.02 8.59
N THR A 74 6.34 8.90 7.86
CA THR A 74 7.12 10.01 8.42
C THR A 74 6.59 11.35 7.94
N GLY A 75 6.84 12.40 8.72
CA GLY A 75 6.44 13.76 8.38
C GLY A 75 4.99 14.08 8.76
N SER A 76 4.49 15.22 8.29
CA SER A 76 3.16 15.73 8.65
C SER A 76 2.02 14.80 8.25
N ASN A 77 2.17 14.03 7.18
CA ASN A 77 1.14 13.10 6.71
C ASN A 77 0.88 11.94 7.70
N ALA A 78 1.83 11.59 8.57
CA ALA A 78 1.63 10.58 9.62
C ALA A 78 0.67 11.05 10.73
N LEU A 79 0.43 12.37 10.82
CA LEU A 79 -0.44 13.00 11.80
C LEU A 79 -1.85 13.26 11.25
N LEU A 80 -2.09 12.95 9.97
CA LEU A 80 -3.39 13.13 9.35
C LEU A 80 -4.24 11.86 9.54
N PRO A 81 -5.49 11.98 9.99
CA PRO A 81 -6.38 10.85 10.14
C PRO A 81 -7.02 10.48 8.78
N PHE A 82 -7.05 9.20 8.45
CA PHE A 82 -7.68 8.69 7.22
C PHE A 82 -8.59 7.50 7.50
N ARG A 83 -9.60 7.30 6.64
CA ARG A 83 -10.57 6.18 6.69
C ARG A 83 -10.27 5.11 5.64
N PHE A 84 -9.80 5.51 4.48
CA PHE A 84 -9.47 4.60 3.40
C PHE A 84 -7.95 4.51 3.29
N PHE A 85 -7.45 3.31 3.09
CA PHE A 85 -6.04 3.07 2.81
C PHE A 85 -5.92 2.19 1.58
N ARG A 86 -4.92 2.46 0.74
CA ARG A 86 -4.62 1.59 -0.39
C ARG A 86 -3.13 1.43 -0.64
N VAL A 87 -2.79 0.25 -1.14
CA VAL A 87 -1.53 -0.01 -1.84
C VAL A 87 -1.83 0.10 -3.31
N LEU A 88 -1.21 1.07 -3.97
CA LEU A 88 -1.38 1.33 -5.39
C LEU A 88 -0.07 1.01 -6.11
N MET A 89 -0.08 0.04 -7.02
CA MET A 89 1.08 -0.24 -7.85
C MET A 89 1.30 0.88 -8.86
N THR A 90 2.52 1.39 -8.92
CA THR A 90 2.95 2.46 -9.86
C THR A 90 3.90 1.94 -10.94
N GLY A 91 4.25 0.66 -10.88
CA GLY A 91 5.03 -0.04 -11.89
C GLY A 91 4.82 -1.56 -11.82
N PRO A 92 5.39 -2.30 -12.77
CA PRO A 92 5.24 -3.75 -12.83
C PRO A 92 5.94 -4.45 -11.65
N THR A 93 5.51 -5.68 -11.37
CA THR A 93 6.23 -6.62 -10.51
C THR A 93 7.46 -7.18 -11.21
N THR A 94 8.16 -8.10 -10.55
CA THR A 94 9.23 -8.90 -11.14
C THR A 94 8.76 -10.05 -12.04
N ASP A 95 7.45 -10.28 -12.18
CA ASP A 95 6.90 -11.31 -13.09
C ASP A 95 6.50 -10.69 -14.42
N ASP A 96 7.14 -11.11 -15.51
CA ASP A 96 6.86 -10.61 -16.86
C ASP A 96 5.54 -11.17 -17.45
N THR A 97 5.01 -12.26 -16.91
CA THR A 97 3.78 -12.89 -17.42
C THR A 97 2.54 -12.13 -16.99
N ASN A 98 2.48 -11.74 -15.72
CA ASN A 98 1.40 -10.94 -15.15
C ASN A 98 1.96 -9.72 -14.38
N PRO A 99 2.54 -8.75 -15.10
CA PRO A 99 3.36 -7.70 -14.50
C PRO A 99 2.58 -6.77 -13.57
N TRP A 100 1.25 -6.76 -13.62
CA TRP A 100 0.42 -5.89 -12.80
C TRP A 100 -0.34 -6.64 -11.70
N ASN A 101 -0.02 -7.90 -11.38
CA ASN A 101 -0.69 -8.58 -10.28
C ASN A 101 -0.18 -8.10 -8.92
N CYS A 102 -1.08 -7.60 -8.07
CA CYS A 102 -0.77 -7.22 -6.69
C CYS A 102 -0.86 -8.46 -5.78
N CYS A 103 0.22 -9.22 -5.70
CA CYS A 103 0.29 -10.51 -5.01
C CYS A 103 0.60 -10.37 -3.50
N ILE A 104 -0.26 -9.68 -2.76
CA ILE A 104 -0.15 -9.56 -1.29
C ILE A 104 -1.19 -10.43 -0.59
N CYS A 105 -0.87 -10.92 0.61
CA CYS A 105 -1.80 -11.69 1.45
C CYS A 105 -2.09 -11.03 2.81
N PHE A 106 -1.31 -10.03 3.23
CA PHE A 106 -1.61 -9.21 4.42
C PHE A 106 -1.25 -7.74 4.18
N LEU A 107 -2.10 -6.86 4.73
CA LEU A 107 -1.83 -5.46 5.01
C LEU A 107 -2.15 -5.22 6.48
N GLU A 108 -1.17 -4.73 7.24
CA GLU A 108 -1.37 -4.34 8.64
C GLU A 108 -1.10 -2.84 8.78
N LEU A 109 -1.96 -2.16 9.54
CA LEU A 109 -1.91 -0.72 9.74
C LEU A 109 -1.74 -0.42 11.22
N TYR A 110 -0.82 0.49 11.56
CA TYR A 110 -0.47 0.84 12.93
C TYR A 110 -0.58 2.34 13.13
N GLY A 111 -1.04 2.74 14.31
CA GLY A 111 -1.14 4.15 14.66
C GLY A 111 -2.22 4.42 15.68
N TYR A 112 -2.62 5.69 15.76
CA TYR A 112 -3.71 6.11 16.64
C TYR A 112 -5.05 5.95 15.91
N PHE A 113 -5.86 5.01 16.40
CA PHE A 113 -7.18 4.69 15.87
C PHE A 113 -8.25 5.37 16.73
N ARG A 114 -9.18 6.06 16.08
CA ARG A 114 -10.34 6.70 16.70
C ARG A 114 -11.61 6.23 16.03
#